data_AF-A0A943MZK2-F1
#
_entry.id   AF-A0A943MZK2-F1
#
_cell.length_a   1.000
_cell.length_b   1.000
_cell.length_c   1.000
_cell.angle_alpha   90.00
_cell.angle_beta   90.00
_cell.angle_gamma   90.00
#
_symmetry.space_group_name_H-M   'P 1'
#
loop_
_entity.id
_entity.type
_entity.pdbx_description
1 polymer ?
#
loop_
_entity_poly.entity_id
_entity_poly.type
_entity_poly.pdbx_seq_one_letter_code
_entity_poly.pdbx_strand_id
1 'polypeptide(L)'
;MDPKTQPAGGEDAAENSSAAAEAIARDFDESIHLESPHSIGVDIVEIERMKAILERTPRFKTRIFSEDEQAYCNKKARPECHYATRFAAKEAVLKALGTGFSEGIGPRDVEVVITAKGKPQVKLYRRAEEKAAELGIKDIPLSLSYTQDDAVACALALMNEPEEKVEKVDPLQDLHRQFKEVRSMLDEL
;
A
#
# COMPACT_ATOMS: atom_id res chain seq x y z
N MET A 1 -8.00 -66.35 -27.07
CA MET A 1 -7.34 -65.06 -27.37
C MET A 1 -8.35 -63.93 -27.25
N ASP A 2 -8.92 -63.77 -26.06
CA ASP A 2 -8.48 -62.81 -25.04
C ASP A 2 -8.10 -61.37 -25.47
N PRO A 3 -8.36 -60.38 -24.60
CA PRO A 3 -8.92 -59.11 -25.04
C PRO A 3 -7.88 -57.99 -25.18
N LYS A 4 -8.24 -56.93 -25.91
CA LYS A 4 -7.54 -55.64 -25.78
C LYS A 4 -8.18 -54.77 -24.71
N THR A 5 -7.57 -54.84 -23.54
CA THR A 5 -7.70 -53.92 -22.40
C THR A 5 -7.60 -52.46 -22.84
N GLN A 6 -8.54 -51.62 -22.41
CA GLN A 6 -8.27 -50.18 -22.23
C GLN A 6 -7.61 -50.00 -20.87
N PRO A 7 -6.46 -49.31 -20.75
CA PRO A 7 -6.05 -48.74 -19.48
C PRO A 7 -6.86 -47.47 -19.22
N ALA A 8 -7.55 -47.44 -18.08
CA ALA A 8 -7.92 -46.17 -17.44
C ALA A 8 -6.65 -45.46 -16.97
N GLY A 9 -6.70 -44.12 -16.87
CA GLY A 9 -5.54 -43.31 -16.49
C GLY A 9 -5.68 -41.86 -16.97
N GLY A 10 -6.69 -41.17 -16.47
CA GLY A 10 -7.02 -39.79 -16.87
C GLY A 10 -7.45 -38.86 -15.73
N GLU A 11 -7.36 -39.30 -14.47
CA GLU A 11 -7.81 -38.53 -13.30
C GLU A 11 -6.63 -38.06 -12.42
N ASP A 12 -5.57 -38.86 -12.28
CA ASP A 12 -4.40 -38.56 -11.41
C ASP A 12 -3.57 -37.31 -11.79
N ALA A 13 -3.74 -36.78 -13.01
CA ALA A 13 -3.00 -35.59 -13.46
C ALA A 13 -3.60 -34.27 -12.96
N ALA A 14 -4.87 -34.25 -12.55
CA ALA A 14 -5.55 -33.03 -12.09
C ALA A 14 -5.30 -32.78 -10.59
N GLU A 15 -5.34 -33.82 -9.75
CA GLU A 15 -5.20 -33.67 -8.29
C GLU A 15 -3.78 -33.22 -7.89
N ASN A 16 -2.74 -33.74 -8.55
CA ASN A 16 -1.35 -33.33 -8.30
C ASN A 16 -1.08 -31.85 -8.62
N SER A 17 -1.88 -31.22 -9.49
CA SER A 17 -1.78 -29.78 -9.76
C SER A 17 -2.36 -28.93 -8.62
N SER A 18 -3.40 -29.42 -7.92
CA SER A 18 -3.98 -28.71 -6.77
C SER A 18 -3.03 -28.78 -5.57
N ALA A 19 -2.52 -29.98 -5.27
CA ALA A 19 -1.60 -30.18 -4.16
C ALA A 19 -0.29 -29.37 -4.31
N ALA A 20 0.26 -29.26 -5.53
CA ALA A 20 1.41 -28.41 -5.79
C ALA A 20 1.09 -26.91 -5.66
N ALA A 21 -0.07 -26.45 -6.15
CA ALA A 21 -0.50 -25.06 -6.00
C ALA A 21 -0.78 -24.69 -4.53
N GLU A 22 -1.40 -25.59 -3.76
CA GLU A 22 -1.64 -25.45 -2.32
C GLU A 22 -0.35 -25.50 -1.50
N ALA A 23 0.62 -26.34 -1.87
CA ALA A 23 1.94 -26.35 -1.25
C ALA A 23 2.71 -25.05 -1.54
N ILE A 24 2.70 -24.57 -2.78
CA ILE A 24 3.28 -23.27 -3.15
C ILE A 24 2.58 -22.14 -2.39
N ALA A 25 1.26 -22.18 -2.24
CA ALA A 25 0.51 -21.18 -1.47
C ALA A 25 0.84 -21.22 0.03
N ARG A 26 1.07 -22.41 0.63
CA ARG A 26 1.50 -22.57 2.03
C ARG A 26 2.95 -22.12 2.25
N ASP A 27 3.88 -22.49 1.36
CA ASP A 27 5.28 -22.04 1.43
C ASP A 27 5.38 -20.51 1.28
N PHE A 28 4.49 -19.89 0.48
CA PHE A 28 4.43 -18.43 0.33
C PHE A 28 3.91 -17.71 1.61
N ASP A 29 3.06 -18.39 2.39
CA ASP A 29 2.49 -17.89 3.66
C ASP A 29 3.53 -17.96 4.80
N GLU A 30 4.31 -19.06 4.89
CA GLU A 30 5.32 -19.22 5.95
C GLU A 30 6.68 -18.54 5.66
N SER A 31 7.03 -18.27 4.39
CA SER A 31 8.36 -17.72 4.03
C SER A 31 8.41 -16.22 3.71
N ILE A 32 7.27 -15.52 3.67
CA ILE A 32 7.21 -14.04 3.52
C ILE A 32 6.63 -13.37 4.77
N HIS A 33 7.03 -13.83 5.96
CA HIS A 33 7.16 -12.95 7.12
C HIS A 33 8.41 -12.06 6.97
N LEU A 34 8.41 -11.18 5.96
CA LEU A 34 8.87 -9.84 6.25
C LEU A 34 7.77 -9.19 7.09
N GLU A 35 8.05 -8.92 8.36
CA GLU A 35 7.36 -7.89 9.14
C GLU A 35 7.69 -6.50 8.54
N SER A 36 7.40 -6.33 7.25
CA SER A 36 7.73 -5.12 6.52
C SER A 36 6.81 -4.01 7.02
N PRO A 37 7.34 -2.89 7.57
CA PRO A 37 6.55 -1.71 7.94
C PRO A 37 6.11 -0.94 6.69
N HIS A 38 5.59 -1.66 5.68
CA HIS A 38 5.46 -1.21 4.30
C HIS A 38 4.27 -1.87 3.61
N SER A 39 3.43 -1.05 2.99
CA SER A 39 2.34 -1.50 2.11
C SER A 39 2.44 -0.81 0.76
N ILE A 40 2.03 -1.51 -0.31
CA ILE A 40 2.11 -1.01 -1.68
C ILE A 40 0.72 -0.95 -2.31
N GLY A 41 0.47 0.07 -3.10
CA GLY A 41 -0.70 0.17 -3.95
C GLY A 41 -0.31 0.55 -5.38
N VAL A 42 -0.91 -0.16 -6.33
CA VAL A 42 -0.72 0.10 -7.77
C VAL A 42 -2.09 0.28 -8.41
N ASP A 43 -2.19 1.22 -9.33
CA ASP A 43 -3.40 1.43 -10.12
C ASP A 43 -3.11 1.86 -11.56
N ILE A 44 -4.04 1.55 -12.46
CA ILE A 44 -4.00 1.86 -13.88
C ILE A 44 -5.35 2.41 -14.36
N VAL A 45 -5.30 3.50 -15.14
CA VAL A 45 -6.49 4.20 -15.65
C VAL A 45 -6.35 4.44 -17.14
N GLU A 46 -7.28 3.90 -17.91
CA GLU A 46 -7.47 4.21 -19.34
C GLU A 46 -7.73 5.72 -19.54
N ILE A 47 -6.90 6.35 -20.35
CA ILE A 47 -6.91 7.79 -20.61
C ILE A 47 -8.15 8.20 -21.41
N GLU A 48 -8.54 7.41 -22.42
CA GLU A 48 -9.74 7.70 -23.22
C GLU A 48 -11.03 7.56 -22.38
N ARG A 49 -11.06 6.63 -21.43
CA ARG A 49 -12.16 6.51 -20.46
C ARG A 49 -12.22 7.71 -19.52
N MET A 50 -11.07 8.20 -19.03
CA MET A 50 -11.01 9.44 -18.24
C MET A 50 -11.50 10.64 -19.05
N LYS A 51 -11.06 10.79 -20.30
CA LYS A 51 -11.51 11.83 -21.22
C LYS A 51 -13.03 11.82 -21.41
N ALA A 52 -13.59 10.66 -21.75
CA ALA A 52 -15.04 10.50 -21.91
C ALA A 52 -15.83 10.85 -20.62
N ILE A 53 -15.28 10.55 -19.44
CA ILE A 53 -15.90 10.93 -18.15
C ILE A 53 -15.85 12.46 -17.94
N LEU A 54 -14.71 13.10 -18.24
CA LEU A 54 -14.53 14.55 -18.12
C LEU A 54 -15.46 15.34 -19.05
N GLU A 55 -15.61 14.88 -20.29
CA GLU A 55 -16.50 15.47 -21.29
C GLU A 55 -17.99 15.26 -20.94
N ARG A 56 -18.38 14.03 -20.60
CA ARG A 56 -19.77 13.67 -20.28
C ARG A 56 -20.25 14.24 -18.94
N THR A 57 -19.36 14.41 -17.96
CA THR A 57 -19.72 14.78 -16.59
C THR A 57 -18.80 15.89 -16.07
N PRO A 58 -19.03 17.18 -16.42
CA PRO A 58 -18.18 18.29 -15.96
C PRO A 58 -18.02 18.39 -14.43
N ARG A 59 -19.05 17.98 -13.68
CA ARG A 59 -19.03 17.91 -12.20
C ARG A 59 -18.15 16.78 -11.62
N PHE A 60 -17.61 15.87 -12.44
CA PHE A 60 -16.68 14.82 -12.00
C PHE A 60 -15.29 15.39 -11.67
N LYS A 61 -14.92 16.52 -12.30
CA LYS A 61 -13.61 17.13 -12.09
C LYS A 61 -13.55 17.88 -10.75
N THR A 62 -14.61 18.61 -10.42
CA THR A 62 -15.00 18.90 -9.02
C THR A 62 -15.37 17.58 -8.30
N ARG A 63 -15.52 17.56 -6.97
CA ARG A 63 -15.71 16.32 -6.17
C ARG A 63 -14.50 15.37 -6.16
N ILE A 64 -13.86 15.07 -7.29
CA ILE A 64 -12.69 14.17 -7.37
C ILE A 64 -11.37 14.90 -7.11
N PHE A 65 -11.11 15.99 -7.84
CA PHE A 65 -9.82 16.67 -7.78
C PHE A 65 -9.87 17.95 -6.93
N SER A 66 -8.76 18.32 -6.29
CA SER A 66 -8.58 19.60 -5.62
C SER A 66 -8.54 20.75 -6.64
N GLU A 67 -8.52 22.00 -6.18
CA GLU A 67 -8.40 23.15 -7.10
C GLU A 67 -6.99 23.24 -7.71
N ASP A 68 -5.95 22.92 -6.94
CA ASP A 68 -4.56 22.89 -7.41
C ASP A 68 -4.31 21.74 -8.40
N GLU A 69 -4.87 20.55 -8.17
CA GLU A 69 -4.83 19.44 -9.13
C GLU A 69 -5.48 19.83 -10.46
N GLN A 70 -6.65 20.48 -10.40
CA GLN A 70 -7.36 20.97 -11.58
C GLN A 70 -6.58 22.06 -12.32
N ALA A 71 -5.98 23.00 -11.58
CA ALA A 71 -5.16 24.07 -12.14
C ALA A 71 -3.88 23.53 -12.78
N TYR A 72 -3.27 22.48 -12.24
CA TYR A 72 -2.14 21.79 -12.86
C TYR A 72 -2.56 21.12 -14.19
N CYS A 73 -3.57 20.25 -14.17
CA CYS A 73 -3.95 19.46 -15.33
C CYS A 73 -4.41 20.35 -16.51
N ASN A 74 -5.16 21.40 -16.21
CA ASN A 74 -5.63 22.36 -17.22
C ASN A 74 -4.51 23.12 -17.95
N LYS A 75 -3.31 23.23 -17.36
CA LYS A 75 -2.15 23.94 -17.96
C LYS A 75 -1.32 23.05 -18.89
N LYS A 76 -1.76 21.82 -19.15
CA LYS A 76 -1.01 20.83 -19.93
C LYS A 76 -1.67 20.58 -21.29
N ALA A 77 -0.87 20.18 -22.27
CA ALA A 77 -1.33 19.96 -23.65
C ALA A 77 -2.35 18.80 -23.77
N ARG A 78 -2.27 17.81 -22.87
CA ARG A 78 -3.22 16.69 -22.75
C ARG A 78 -3.76 16.61 -21.32
N PRO A 79 -4.75 17.44 -20.93
CA PRO A 79 -5.27 17.46 -19.57
C PRO A 79 -5.82 16.10 -19.10
N GLU A 80 -6.42 15.34 -20.02
CA GLU A 80 -7.02 14.03 -19.78
C GLU A 80 -6.02 13.00 -19.25
N CYS A 81 -4.80 12.95 -19.81
CA CYS A 81 -3.70 12.13 -19.27
C CYS A 81 -3.40 12.49 -17.82
N HIS A 82 -3.27 13.78 -17.54
CA HIS A 82 -2.88 14.25 -16.23
C HIS A 82 -3.98 14.12 -15.17
N TYR A 83 -5.26 14.08 -15.56
CA TYR A 83 -6.36 13.65 -14.68
C TYR A 83 -6.34 12.14 -14.46
N ALA A 84 -6.10 11.33 -15.50
CA ALA A 84 -5.99 9.87 -15.38
C ALA A 84 -4.86 9.48 -14.41
N THR A 85 -3.65 10.05 -14.59
CA THR A 85 -2.51 9.83 -13.69
C THR A 85 -2.81 10.20 -12.23
N ARG A 86 -3.61 11.24 -11.99
CA ARG A 86 -4.01 11.63 -10.62
C ARG A 86 -5.08 10.75 -10.03
N PHE A 87 -5.99 10.26 -10.86
CA PHE A 87 -6.99 9.30 -10.43
C PHE A 87 -6.33 7.99 -10.03
N ALA A 88 -5.45 7.46 -10.89
CA ALA A 88 -4.62 6.29 -10.59
C ALA A 88 -3.82 6.50 -9.30
N ALA A 89 -3.20 7.67 -9.13
CA ALA A 89 -2.44 7.98 -7.92
C ALA A 89 -3.29 8.02 -6.64
N LYS A 90 -4.53 8.55 -6.69
CA LYS A 90 -5.46 8.51 -5.55
C LYS A 90 -5.82 7.07 -5.19
N GLU A 91 -6.14 6.23 -6.18
CA GLU A 91 -6.46 4.81 -5.93
C GLU A 91 -5.24 4.01 -5.46
N ALA A 92 -4.05 4.24 -6.03
CA ALA A 92 -2.81 3.63 -5.58
C ALA A 92 -2.49 3.99 -4.12
N VAL A 93 -2.66 5.25 -3.72
CA VAL A 93 -2.50 5.68 -2.32
C VAL A 93 -3.52 4.98 -1.41
N LEU A 94 -4.80 4.93 -1.77
CA LEU A 94 -5.82 4.28 -0.94
C LEU A 94 -5.60 2.77 -0.79
N LYS A 95 -5.14 2.11 -1.86
CA LYS A 95 -4.70 0.70 -1.81
C LYS A 95 -3.52 0.51 -0.86
N ALA A 96 -2.54 1.41 -0.86
CA ALA A 96 -1.44 1.39 0.11
C ALA A 96 -1.94 1.63 1.55
N LEU A 97 -2.98 2.46 1.75
CA LEU A 97 -3.67 2.62 3.04
C LEU A 97 -4.62 1.46 3.41
N GLY A 98 -4.65 0.37 2.63
CA GLY A 98 -5.49 -0.80 2.88
C GLY A 98 -7.00 -0.54 2.75
N THR A 99 -7.41 0.42 1.92
CA THR A 99 -8.81 0.85 1.79
C THR A 99 -9.13 1.36 0.36
N GLY A 100 -10.29 1.97 0.17
CA GLY A 100 -10.71 2.62 -1.09
C GLY A 100 -11.37 3.97 -0.83
N PHE A 101 -12.22 4.44 -1.75
CA PHE A 101 -13.12 5.59 -1.50
C PHE A 101 -14.30 5.18 -0.61
N SER A 102 -13.97 4.67 0.57
CA SER A 102 -14.84 4.01 1.57
C SER A 102 -14.48 4.50 2.97
N GLU A 103 -15.12 3.97 4.03
CA GLU A 103 -14.80 4.30 5.44
C GLU A 103 -14.86 5.81 5.78
N GLY A 104 -15.56 6.62 4.98
CA GLY A 104 -15.62 8.08 5.11
C GLY A 104 -14.52 8.84 4.35
N ILE A 105 -13.60 8.16 3.68
CA ILE A 105 -12.52 8.77 2.90
C ILE A 105 -13.06 9.29 1.56
N GLY A 106 -13.02 10.61 1.39
CA GLY A 106 -13.41 11.27 0.15
C GLY A 106 -12.30 11.29 -0.91
N PRO A 107 -12.63 11.41 -2.21
CA PRO A 107 -11.62 11.53 -3.27
C PRO A 107 -10.70 12.77 -3.21
N ARG A 108 -11.07 13.78 -2.41
CA ARG A 108 -10.29 15.00 -2.13
C ARG A 108 -9.49 14.91 -0.82
N ASP A 109 -9.47 13.73 -0.20
CA ASP A 109 -8.77 13.45 1.04
C ASP A 109 -7.35 12.96 0.73
N VAL A 110 -7.11 12.58 -0.53
CA VAL A 110 -5.80 12.36 -1.14
C VAL A 110 -5.60 13.41 -2.23
N GLU A 111 -4.49 14.14 -2.21
CA GLU A 111 -4.11 15.13 -3.24
C GLU A 111 -2.71 14.85 -3.75
N VAL A 112 -2.51 14.99 -5.08
CA VAL A 112 -1.22 14.79 -5.74
C VAL A 112 -0.66 16.11 -6.26
N VAL A 113 0.31 16.63 -5.52
CA VAL A 113 1.05 17.85 -5.88
C VAL A 113 2.36 17.52 -6.60
N ILE A 114 2.81 18.40 -7.49
CA ILE A 114 4.12 18.28 -8.15
C ILE A 114 5.03 19.39 -7.60
N THR A 115 6.16 19.00 -7.02
CA THR A 115 7.16 19.95 -6.51
C THR A 115 7.82 20.76 -7.61
N ALA A 116 8.48 21.87 -7.27
CA ALA A 116 9.27 22.66 -8.21
C ALA A 116 10.39 21.87 -8.94
N LYS A 117 10.83 20.74 -8.35
CA LYS A 117 11.81 19.81 -8.95
C LYS A 117 11.17 18.68 -9.78
N GLY A 118 9.84 18.72 -9.99
CA GLY A 118 9.10 17.70 -10.75
C GLY A 118 8.74 16.43 -9.97
N LYS A 119 9.29 16.21 -8.76
CA LYS A 119 8.91 15.05 -7.92
C LYS A 119 7.43 15.17 -7.49
N PRO A 120 6.59 14.14 -7.70
CA PRO A 120 5.24 14.10 -7.14
C PRO A 120 5.29 13.86 -5.62
N GLN A 121 4.31 14.41 -4.91
CA GLN A 121 4.10 14.19 -3.48
C GLN A 121 2.61 13.98 -3.20
N VAL A 122 2.33 13.13 -2.22
CA VAL A 122 0.99 12.92 -1.67
C VAL A 122 0.78 13.92 -0.53
N LYS A 123 -0.39 14.53 -0.49
CA LYS A 123 -0.94 15.15 0.73
C LYS A 123 -2.20 14.40 1.12
N LEU A 124 -2.32 14.07 2.39
CA LEU A 124 -3.52 13.48 2.97
C LEU A 124 -4.26 14.55 3.78
N TYR A 125 -5.57 14.42 3.87
CA TYR A 125 -6.44 15.29 4.65
C TYR A 125 -7.56 14.47 5.29
N ARG A 126 -8.10 14.94 6.42
CA ARG A 126 -9.34 14.41 7.02
C ARG A 126 -9.21 12.89 7.26
N ARG A 127 -10.18 12.07 6.85
CA ARG A 127 -10.19 10.64 7.19
C ARG A 127 -9.01 9.86 6.61
N ALA A 128 -8.43 10.29 5.47
CA ALA A 128 -7.25 9.64 4.92
C ALA A 128 -5.99 9.91 5.76
N GLU A 129 -5.87 11.12 6.31
CA GLU A 129 -4.78 11.52 7.21
C GLU A 129 -4.87 10.78 8.55
N GLU A 130 -6.08 10.69 9.12
CA GLU A 130 -6.37 9.88 10.31
C GLU A 130 -5.99 8.41 10.10
N LYS A 131 -6.43 7.80 8.99
CA LYS A 131 -6.11 6.39 8.65
C LYS A 131 -4.60 6.17 8.50
N ALA A 132 -3.87 7.11 7.89
CA ALA A 132 -2.42 7.01 7.76
C ALA A 132 -1.71 7.11 9.13
N ALA A 133 -2.21 7.95 10.03
CA ALA A 133 -1.71 8.06 11.41
C ALA A 133 -2.04 6.80 12.24
N GLU A 134 -3.24 6.23 12.11
CA GLU A 134 -3.63 4.93 12.70
C GLU A 134 -2.69 3.80 12.28
N LEU A 135 -2.24 3.82 11.02
CA LEU A 135 -1.29 2.86 10.44
C LEU A 135 0.20 3.20 10.68
N GLY A 136 0.51 4.29 11.40
CA GLY A 136 1.90 4.69 11.68
C GLY A 136 2.70 5.17 10.46
N ILE A 137 2.05 5.53 9.36
CA ILE A 137 2.67 5.93 8.08
C ILE A 137 3.30 7.33 8.20
N LYS A 138 4.55 7.45 7.74
CA LYS A 138 5.37 8.68 7.77
C LYS A 138 5.53 9.37 6.43
N ASP A 139 5.70 8.60 5.36
CA ASP A 139 5.82 9.11 3.99
C ASP A 139 5.12 8.16 3.02
N ILE A 140 4.67 8.69 1.88
CA ILE A 140 4.10 7.91 0.79
C ILE A 140 4.82 8.27 -0.51
N PRO A 141 6.02 7.70 -0.76
CA PRO A 141 6.67 7.77 -2.06
C PRO A 141 5.73 7.34 -3.19
N LEU A 142 5.56 8.24 -4.16
CA LEU A 142 4.66 8.08 -5.29
C LEU A 142 5.47 8.12 -6.59
N SER A 143 5.23 7.16 -7.48
CA SER A 143 5.76 7.11 -8.85
C SER A 143 4.60 7.13 -9.85
N LEU A 144 4.77 7.89 -10.92
CA LEU A 144 3.73 8.18 -11.91
C LEU A 144 4.27 7.98 -13.32
N SER A 145 3.51 7.29 -14.17
CA SER A 145 3.81 7.13 -15.59
C SER A 145 2.53 7.19 -16.42
N TYR A 146 2.65 7.48 -17.71
CA TYR A 146 1.55 7.34 -18.67
C TYR A 146 2.06 7.15 -20.09
N THR A 147 1.27 6.45 -20.91
CA THR A 147 1.50 6.22 -22.34
C THR A 147 0.56 7.10 -23.17
N GLN A 148 0.25 6.71 -24.41
CA GLN A 148 -0.83 7.35 -25.14
C GLN A 148 -2.21 7.04 -24.52
N ASP A 149 -2.36 5.81 -24.02
CA ASP A 149 -3.65 5.14 -23.76
C ASP A 149 -3.88 4.86 -22.26
N ASP A 150 -2.82 4.65 -21.47
CA ASP A 150 -2.89 4.28 -20.06
C ASP A 150 -2.11 5.23 -19.16
N ALA A 151 -2.63 5.49 -17.96
CA ALA A 151 -1.88 6.14 -16.88
C ALA A 151 -1.72 5.19 -15.69
N VAL A 152 -0.50 5.06 -15.17
CA VAL A 152 -0.15 4.14 -14.07
C VAL A 152 0.41 4.93 -12.88
N ALA A 153 0.02 4.54 -11.68
CA ALA A 153 0.61 5.03 -10.44
C ALA A 153 1.01 3.88 -9.52
N CYS A 154 2.11 4.07 -8.80
CA CYS A 154 2.58 3.19 -7.75
C CYS A 154 2.88 4.02 -6.50
N ALA A 155 2.25 3.68 -5.39
CA ALA A 155 2.43 4.29 -4.09
C ALA A 155 2.98 3.25 -3.10
N LEU A 156 4.04 3.61 -2.40
CA LEU A 156 4.58 2.84 -1.28
C LEU A 156 4.29 3.63 -0.01
N ALA A 157 3.66 3.03 1.00
CA ALA A 157 3.55 3.62 2.32
C ALA A 157 4.75 3.18 3.18
N LEU A 158 5.46 4.15 3.76
CA LEU A 158 6.53 3.91 4.72
C LEU A 158 5.99 4.11 6.13
N MET A 159 5.89 3.04 6.91
CA MET A 159 5.56 3.11 8.34
C MET A 159 6.84 3.29 9.16
N ASN A 160 6.69 3.64 10.43
CA ASN A 160 7.79 3.55 11.38
C ASN A 160 8.23 2.08 11.52
N GLU A 161 9.55 1.84 11.59
CA GLU A 161 10.08 0.71 12.37
C GLU A 161 9.43 0.77 13.77
N PRO A 162 8.96 -0.35 14.36
CA PRO A 162 8.42 -0.31 15.71
C PRO A 162 9.49 0.29 16.64
N GLU A 163 9.18 1.41 17.29
CA GLU A 163 10.07 1.95 18.32
C GLU A 163 10.22 0.87 19.38
N GLU A 164 11.42 0.26 19.46
CA GLU A 164 11.76 -0.58 20.60
C GLU A 164 11.44 0.21 21.85
N LYS A 165 10.52 -0.31 22.67
CA LYS A 165 10.30 0.20 24.01
C LYS A 165 11.56 -0.10 24.81
N VAL A 166 12.56 0.78 24.69
CA VAL A 166 13.65 0.87 25.63
C VAL A 166 13.03 1.24 26.95
N GLU A 167 12.67 0.23 27.75
CA GLU A 167 12.39 0.42 29.16
C GLU A 167 13.59 1.16 29.73
N LYS A 168 13.35 2.41 30.13
CA LYS A 168 14.33 3.19 30.87
C LYS A 168 14.41 2.60 32.27
N VAL A 169 15.16 1.51 32.38
CA VAL A 169 15.53 0.94 33.67
C VAL A 169 16.29 2.04 34.40
N ASP A 170 15.72 2.52 35.51
CA ASP A 170 16.35 3.53 36.34
C ASP A 170 17.68 2.97 36.84
N PRO A 171 18.83 3.57 36.47
CA PRO A 171 20.14 3.02 36.83
C PRO A 171 20.33 2.88 38.36
N LEU A 172 19.62 3.68 39.16
CA LEU A 172 19.63 3.55 40.61
C LEU A 172 18.79 2.37 41.09
N GLN A 173 17.67 2.05 40.44
CA GLN A 173 16.86 0.88 40.81
C GLN A 173 17.57 -0.43 40.50
N ASP A 174 18.20 -0.53 39.32
CA ASP A 174 18.92 -1.73 38.94
C ASP A 174 20.18 -1.94 39.79
N LEU A 175 20.89 -0.85 40.13
CA LEU A 175 22.01 -0.90 41.07
C LEU A 175 21.58 -1.35 42.48
N HIS A 176 20.44 -0.85 42.99
CA HIS A 176 19.89 -1.32 44.27
C HIS A 176 19.45 -2.79 44.20
N ARG A 177 18.94 -3.26 43.06
CA ARG A 177 18.58 -4.67 42.84
C ARG A 177 19.81 -5.57 42.89
N GLN A 178 20.85 -5.21 42.14
CA GLN A 178 22.14 -5.94 42.11
C GLN A 178 22.80 -5.98 43.50
N PHE A 179 22.84 -4.86 44.24
CA PHE A 179 23.37 -4.86 45.61
C PHE A 179 22.57 -5.75 46.56
N LYS A 180 21.24 -5.85 46.38
CA LYS A 180 20.38 -6.73 47.18
C LYS A 180 20.62 -8.21 46.85
N GLU A 181 20.77 -8.55 45.56
CA GLU A 181 21.11 -9.90 45.09
C GLU A 181 22.48 -10.35 45.64
N VAL A 182 23.54 -9.53 45.46
CA VAL A 182 24.89 -9.81 45.98
C VAL A 182 24.90 -9.99 47.50
N ARG A 183 24.12 -9.18 48.23
CA ARG A 183 24.00 -9.30 49.68
C ARG A 183 23.31 -10.61 50.10
N SER A 184 22.24 -11.02 49.41
CA SER A 184 21.58 -12.32 49.67
C SER A 184 22.56 -13.48 49.48
N MET A 185 23.38 -13.44 48.42
CA MET A 185 24.40 -14.46 48.15
C MET A 185 25.51 -14.50 49.21
N LEU A 186 25.80 -13.38 49.87
CA LEU A 186 26.76 -13.33 50.98
C LEU A 186 26.16 -13.77 52.32
N ASP A 187 24.85 -13.55 52.53
CA ASP A 187 24.11 -14.01 53.71
C ASP A 187 23.80 -15.53 53.66
N GLU A 188 24.02 -16.20 52.51
CA GLU A 188 23.83 -17.65 52.27
C GLU A 188 25.14 -18.49 52.34
N LEU A 189 26.28 -17.88 52.66
CA LEU A 189 27.62 -18.51 52.76
C LEU A 189 28.10 -18.71 54.21
#